data_AF-A0A7K2WD84-F1
#
_entry.id   AF-A0A7K2WD84-F1
#
_cell.length_a   1.000
_cell.length_b   1.000
_cell.length_c   1.000
_cell.angle_alpha   90.00
_cell.angle_beta   90.00
_cell.angle_gamma   90.00
#
_symmetry.space_group_name_H-M   'P 1'
#
loop_
_entity.id
_entity.type
_entity.pdbx_description
1 polymer ?
#
loop_
_entity_poly.entity_id
_entity_poly.type
_entity_poly.pdbx_seq_one_letter_code
_entity_poly.pdbx_strand_id
1 'polypeptide(L)'
;MLLVIVRLPWVGDLGMHAATVERLRHGLVHPGNPLVDADTPSPYYSPWTVFLGVVARLTGASVWVVLRLGALIGLTLLVTGVWRYARTLSDRRAAPPLALLCALLLWGTQAFSWSGFLGLNSLALTVAYPSVFALGAAFHLWALLTRALRGEPAGPVGWAVLPGLGVLWAVILLSHQFTGVVATLGVLATVVGARAGRRSLLRLGAGAVLGVVVLAVWPYYDFFALLGAGGLDEIHRPLYQHLFVRFCLVLVGVAALAVRARRDRRDPLVVFFLLGAVVFAAGGLTGHYSWGRALPAALIPAQTAAAVEAAGAARGARRNVS
;
A
#
# COMPACT_ATOMS: atom_id res chain seq x y z
N MET A 1 1.77 8.97 16.85
CA MET A 1 1.37 9.47 15.51
C MET A 1 0.65 10.81 15.56
N LEU A 2 -0.35 11.02 16.42
CA LEU A 2 -1.07 12.30 16.50
C LEU A 2 -0.14 13.53 16.70
N LEU A 3 0.85 13.43 17.59
CA LEU A 3 1.85 14.50 17.77
C LEU A 3 2.64 14.82 16.49
N VAL A 4 2.99 13.78 15.72
CA VAL A 4 3.67 13.93 14.42
C VAL A 4 2.75 14.61 13.41
N ILE A 5 1.46 14.26 13.40
CA ILE A 5 0.47 14.91 12.53
C ILE A 5 0.33 16.39 12.89
N VAL A 6 0.26 16.76 14.17
CA VAL A 6 0.15 18.19 14.55
C VAL A 6 1.38 18.97 14.08
N ARG A 7 2.58 18.40 14.25
CA ARG A 7 3.84 19.08 13.93
C ARG A 7 4.23 19.02 12.45
N LEU A 8 3.82 17.99 11.71
CA LEU A 8 4.28 17.55 10.38
C LEU A 8 5.77 17.82 10.08
N PRO A 9 6.58 16.79 9.79
CA PRO A 9 8.01 16.99 9.58
C PRO A 9 8.28 17.83 8.32
N TRP A 10 8.96 18.97 8.47
CA TRP A 10 9.36 19.82 7.35
C TRP A 10 10.61 19.27 6.64
N VAL A 11 10.49 18.07 6.07
CA VAL A 11 11.58 17.37 5.38
C VAL A 11 11.03 16.44 4.30
N GLY A 12 11.90 16.03 3.38
CA GLY A 12 11.55 15.18 2.25
C GLY A 12 10.57 15.89 1.32
N ASP A 13 9.57 15.15 0.86
CA ASP A 13 8.62 15.57 -0.18
C ASP A 13 7.43 16.37 0.36
N LEU A 14 7.40 16.70 1.66
CA LEU A 14 6.24 17.35 2.27
C LEU A 14 5.93 18.70 1.58
N GLY A 15 6.96 19.49 1.27
CA GLY A 15 6.81 20.75 0.55
C GLY A 15 6.20 20.56 -0.85
N MET A 16 6.59 19.48 -1.54
CA MET A 16 6.06 19.15 -2.87
C MET A 16 4.57 18.79 -2.79
N HIS A 17 4.16 18.01 -1.78
CA HIS A 17 2.74 17.70 -1.57
C HIS A 17 1.93 18.94 -1.17
N ALA A 18 2.50 19.85 -0.38
CA ALA A 18 1.85 21.10 -0.03
C ALA A 18 1.65 21.99 -1.26
N ALA A 19 2.68 22.18 -2.08
CA ALA A 19 2.60 22.96 -3.33
C ALA A 19 1.56 22.36 -4.30
N THR A 20 1.50 21.03 -4.41
CA THR A 20 0.51 20.32 -5.24
C THR A 20 -0.92 20.62 -4.81
N VAL A 21 -1.20 20.52 -3.50
CA VAL A 21 -2.54 20.82 -2.97
C VAL A 21 -2.87 22.30 -3.11
N GLU A 22 -1.90 23.20 -2.90
CA GLU A 22 -2.13 24.64 -3.05
C GLU A 22 -2.43 25.04 -4.49
N ARG A 23 -1.77 24.44 -5.48
CA ARG A 23 -2.13 24.70 -6.89
C ARG A 23 -3.53 24.21 -7.22
N LEU A 24 -3.90 23.00 -6.80
CA LEU A 24 -5.25 22.45 -7.01
C LEU A 24 -6.33 23.26 -6.31
N ARG A 25 -6.02 23.86 -5.16
CA ARG A 25 -6.93 24.80 -4.47
C ARG A 25 -7.31 25.97 -5.38
N HIS A 26 -6.34 26.53 -6.10
CA HIS A 26 -6.53 27.68 -6.98
C HIS A 26 -7.12 27.30 -8.34
N GLY A 27 -6.70 26.18 -8.94
CA GLY A 27 -7.22 25.70 -10.22
C GLY A 27 -7.21 24.17 -10.33
N LEU A 28 -8.36 23.57 -10.61
CA LEU A 28 -8.47 22.11 -10.79
C LEU A 28 -8.17 21.66 -12.23
N VAL A 29 -8.57 22.45 -13.23
CA VAL A 29 -8.44 22.05 -14.65
C VAL A 29 -7.03 22.30 -15.18
N HIS A 30 -6.46 23.47 -14.84
CA HIS A 30 -5.12 23.89 -15.28
C HIS A 30 -4.28 24.36 -14.09
N PRO A 31 -3.87 23.47 -13.17
CA PRO A 31 -3.09 23.85 -12.00
C PRO A 31 -1.63 24.27 -12.33
N GLY A 32 -1.11 23.97 -13.52
CA GLY A 32 0.32 24.10 -13.88
C GLY A 32 1.20 23.07 -13.16
N ASN A 33 2.53 23.11 -13.31
CA ASN A 33 3.41 22.16 -12.61
C ASN A 33 3.67 22.57 -11.14
N PRO A 34 3.54 21.67 -10.15
CA PRO A 34 3.72 22.02 -8.74
C PRO A 34 5.17 22.23 -8.30
N LEU A 35 6.16 21.85 -9.12
CA LEU A 35 7.58 21.91 -8.77
C LEU A 35 8.34 22.98 -9.54
N VAL A 36 7.88 23.35 -10.73
CA VAL A 36 8.54 24.32 -11.61
C VAL A 36 7.51 25.29 -12.19
N ASP A 37 7.96 26.49 -12.53
CA ASP A 37 7.11 27.49 -13.19
C ASP A 37 6.99 27.19 -14.69
N ALA A 38 6.27 26.12 -15.01
CA ALA A 38 6.01 25.68 -16.38
C ALA A 38 4.63 25.01 -16.47
N ASP A 39 3.98 25.15 -17.63
CA ASP A 39 2.73 24.47 -17.93
C ASP A 39 3.01 23.07 -18.48
N THR A 40 3.35 22.15 -17.57
CA THR A 40 3.67 20.75 -17.90
C THR A 40 2.89 19.80 -16.98
N PRO A 41 2.52 18.60 -17.49
CA PRO A 41 1.88 17.57 -16.67
C PRO A 41 2.72 17.20 -15.44
N SER A 42 2.06 16.71 -14.39
CA SER A 42 2.75 16.25 -13.18
C SER A 42 2.11 15.01 -12.56
N PRO A 43 2.91 13.96 -12.25
CA PRO A 43 2.42 12.76 -11.59
C PRO A 43 1.98 13.00 -10.14
N TYR A 44 2.26 14.19 -9.57
CA TYR A 44 1.79 14.57 -8.25
C TYR A 44 0.29 14.84 -8.20
N TYR A 45 -0.35 15.13 -9.34
CA TYR A 45 -1.80 15.29 -9.43
C TYR A 45 -2.51 13.94 -9.50
N SER A 46 -2.65 13.33 -8.35
CA SER A 46 -3.36 12.07 -8.12
C SER A 46 -4.82 12.27 -7.70
N PRO A 47 -5.67 11.23 -7.75
CA PRO A 47 -7.02 11.28 -7.15
C PRO A 47 -7.01 11.74 -5.69
N TRP A 48 -6.02 11.31 -4.92
CA TRP A 48 -5.86 11.69 -3.51
C TRP A 48 -5.56 13.19 -3.35
N THR A 49 -4.61 13.73 -4.11
CA THR A 49 -4.26 15.16 -4.02
C THR A 49 -5.35 16.04 -4.60
N VAL A 50 -6.05 15.61 -5.65
CA VAL A 50 -7.25 16.29 -6.20
C VAL A 50 -8.33 16.37 -5.14
N PHE A 51 -8.63 15.28 -4.44
CA PHE A 51 -9.56 15.28 -3.31
C PHE A 51 -9.14 16.30 -2.24
N LEU A 52 -7.87 16.32 -1.83
CA LEU A 52 -7.37 17.29 -0.85
C LEU A 52 -7.45 18.74 -1.38
N GLY A 53 -7.15 18.98 -2.65
CA GLY A 53 -7.27 20.30 -3.29
C GLY A 53 -8.71 20.81 -3.33
N VAL A 54 -9.68 19.93 -3.63
CA VAL A 54 -11.11 20.24 -3.55
C VAL A 54 -11.52 20.59 -2.12
N VAL A 55 -11.07 19.80 -1.12
CA VAL A 55 -11.33 20.11 0.30
C VAL A 55 -10.75 21.48 0.66
N ALA A 56 -9.51 21.78 0.27
CA ALA A 56 -8.88 23.08 0.50
C ALA A 56 -9.69 24.24 -0.12
N ARG A 57 -10.16 24.04 -1.36
CA ARG A 57 -10.95 25.03 -2.10
C ARG A 57 -12.30 25.29 -1.45
N LEU A 58 -13.04 24.24 -1.10
CA LEU A 58 -14.40 24.35 -0.56
C LEU A 58 -14.42 24.88 0.88
N THR A 59 -13.42 24.54 1.68
CA THR A 59 -13.37 24.94 3.09
C THR A 59 -12.64 26.26 3.34
N GLY A 60 -11.83 26.71 2.38
CA GLY A 60 -10.91 27.84 2.57
C GLY A 60 -9.76 27.54 3.55
N ALA A 61 -9.65 26.30 4.06
CA ALA A 61 -8.63 25.92 5.01
C ALA A 61 -7.22 26.03 4.41
N SER A 62 -6.24 26.38 5.25
CA SER A 62 -4.84 26.35 4.82
C SER A 62 -4.41 24.92 4.45
N VAL A 63 -3.46 24.81 3.52
CA VAL A 63 -2.89 23.53 3.07
C VAL A 63 -2.41 22.67 4.23
N TRP A 64 -1.80 23.27 5.26
CA TRP A 64 -1.32 22.53 6.43
C TRP A 64 -2.45 21.90 7.22
N VAL A 65 -3.59 22.57 7.35
CA VAL A 65 -4.78 21.97 7.97
C VAL A 65 -5.28 20.80 7.12
N VAL A 66 -5.36 20.99 5.80
CA VAL A 66 -5.82 19.95 4.87
C VAL A 66 -4.90 18.73 4.87
N LEU A 67 -3.57 18.92 4.89
CA LEU A 67 -2.59 17.83 4.97
C LEU A 67 -2.68 17.07 6.31
N ARG A 68 -2.96 17.77 7.42
CA ARG A 68 -3.21 17.12 8.72
C ARG A 68 -4.48 16.27 8.70
N LEU A 69 -5.56 16.79 8.11
CA LEU A 69 -6.79 16.03 7.90
C LEU A 69 -6.54 14.82 6.99
N GLY A 70 -5.80 15.01 5.89
CA GLY A 70 -5.38 13.95 5.00
C GLY A 70 -4.57 12.87 5.72
N ALA A 71 -3.65 13.25 6.60
CA ALA A 71 -2.88 12.32 7.42
C ALA A 71 -3.77 11.51 8.38
N LEU A 72 -4.77 12.14 9.00
CA LEU A 72 -5.75 11.44 9.85
C LEU A 72 -6.60 10.45 9.05
N ILE A 73 -7.08 10.85 7.88
CA ILE A 73 -7.86 9.99 6.98
C ILE A 73 -7.01 8.81 6.51
N GLY A 74 -5.80 9.08 6.01
CA GLY A 74 -4.86 8.05 5.54
C GLY A 74 -4.49 7.06 6.64
N LEU A 75 -4.17 7.55 7.85
CA LEU A 75 -3.85 6.69 8.99
C LEU A 75 -5.04 5.85 9.45
N THR A 76 -6.25 6.42 9.46
CA THR A 76 -7.48 5.69 9.78
C THR A 76 -7.73 4.60 8.74
N LEU A 77 -7.57 4.92 7.46
CA LEU A 77 -7.71 3.96 6.36
C LEU A 77 -6.69 2.84 6.48
N LEU A 78 -5.44 3.16 6.84
CA LEU A 78 -4.37 2.20 7.07
C LEU A 78 -4.70 1.25 8.23
N VAL A 79 -5.03 1.79 9.42
CA VAL A 79 -5.33 0.97 10.60
C VAL A 79 -6.54 0.05 10.33
N THR A 80 -7.61 0.61 9.77
CA THR A 80 -8.81 -0.18 9.44
C THR A 80 -8.56 -1.19 8.32
N GLY A 81 -7.70 -0.86 7.36
CA GLY A 81 -7.30 -1.75 6.27
C GLY A 81 -6.52 -2.95 6.80
N VAL A 82 -5.45 -2.71 7.56
CA VAL A 82 -4.65 -3.78 8.22
C VAL A 82 -5.56 -4.65 9.06
N TRP A 83 -6.47 -4.04 9.82
CA TRP A 83 -7.41 -4.76 10.65
C TRP A 83 -8.29 -5.70 9.83
N ARG A 84 -8.94 -5.18 8.79
CA ARG A 84 -9.82 -5.98 7.92
C ARG A 84 -9.06 -7.07 7.18
N TYR A 85 -7.86 -6.79 6.68
CA TYR A 85 -7.05 -7.79 5.99
C TYR A 85 -6.64 -8.93 6.94
N ALA A 86 -6.16 -8.62 8.14
CA ALA A 86 -5.83 -9.63 9.15
C ALA A 86 -7.03 -10.52 9.50
N ARG A 87 -8.25 -9.95 9.55
CA ARG A 87 -9.49 -10.72 9.79
C ARG A 87 -9.83 -11.71 8.67
N THR A 88 -9.35 -11.49 7.44
CA THR A 88 -9.51 -12.48 6.37
C THR A 88 -8.57 -13.70 6.52
N LEU A 89 -7.49 -13.53 7.30
CA LEU A 89 -6.45 -14.53 7.50
C LEU A 89 -6.59 -15.27 8.83
N SER A 90 -7.28 -14.65 9.80
CA SER A 90 -7.51 -15.23 11.12
C SER A 90 -8.79 -14.69 11.77
N ASP A 91 -9.53 -15.62 12.35
CA ASP A 91 -10.68 -15.43 13.21
C ASP A 91 -10.29 -15.07 14.66
N ARG A 92 -8.99 -15.13 15.01
CA ARG A 92 -8.48 -14.77 16.34
C ARG A 92 -8.57 -13.26 16.60
N ARG A 93 -9.08 -12.88 17.79
CA ARG A 93 -9.22 -11.47 18.20
C ARG A 93 -7.89 -10.72 18.28
N ALA A 94 -6.80 -11.42 18.61
CA ALA A 94 -5.47 -10.83 18.72
C ALA A 94 -4.77 -10.60 17.36
N ALA A 95 -5.23 -11.23 16.27
CA ALA A 95 -4.52 -11.14 14.99
C ALA A 95 -4.47 -9.71 14.40
N PRO A 96 -5.56 -8.92 14.38
CA PRO A 96 -5.50 -7.54 13.89
C PRO A 96 -4.53 -6.61 14.64
N PRO A 97 -4.59 -6.49 15.99
CA PRO A 97 -3.65 -5.62 16.70
C PRO A 97 -2.21 -6.13 16.58
N LEU A 98 -1.98 -7.45 16.58
CA LEU A 98 -0.64 -8.00 16.35
C LEU A 98 -0.13 -7.72 14.93
N ALA A 99 -1.00 -7.75 13.91
CA ALA A 99 -0.61 -7.43 12.54
C ALA A 99 -0.16 -5.97 12.42
N LEU A 100 -0.88 -5.05 13.08
CA LEU A 100 -0.46 -3.65 13.15
C LEU A 100 0.88 -3.51 13.88
N LEU A 101 1.05 -4.15 15.04
CA LEU A 101 2.31 -4.08 15.78
C LEU A 101 3.48 -4.67 14.98
N CYS A 102 3.31 -5.82 14.34
CA CYS A 102 4.34 -6.43 13.50
C CYS A 102 4.68 -5.54 12.30
N ALA A 103 3.68 -4.96 11.64
CA ALA A 103 3.90 -4.05 10.51
C ALA A 103 4.68 -2.79 10.92
N LEU A 104 4.49 -2.30 12.15
CA LEU A 104 5.17 -1.09 12.64
C LEU A 104 6.55 -1.37 13.26
N LEU A 105 6.75 -2.55 13.88
CA LEU A 105 7.88 -2.83 14.76
C LEU A 105 8.81 -3.94 14.28
N LEU A 106 8.33 -4.88 13.46
CA LEU A 106 9.12 -6.03 13.02
C LEU A 106 9.99 -5.65 11.80
N TRP A 107 11.01 -4.83 12.06
CA TRP A 107 11.95 -4.27 11.08
C TRP A 107 13.39 -4.70 11.40
N GLY A 108 14.35 -3.79 11.43
CA GLY A 108 15.72 -4.05 11.86
C GLY A 108 16.14 -3.08 12.96
N THR A 109 17.42 -3.12 13.31
CA THR A 109 18.02 -2.26 14.33
C THR A 109 18.43 -0.90 13.78
N GLN A 110 18.51 -0.73 12.46
CA GLN A 110 18.84 0.53 11.82
C GLN A 110 17.59 1.22 11.27
N ALA A 111 17.45 2.52 11.58
CA ALA A 111 16.39 3.35 11.02
C ALA A 111 16.48 3.43 9.49
N PHE A 112 15.31 3.35 8.84
CA PHE A 112 15.16 3.42 7.40
C PHE A 112 13.83 4.10 7.07
N SER A 113 13.87 5.07 6.15
CA SER A 113 12.74 5.96 5.86
C SER A 113 12.50 6.07 4.37
N TRP A 114 11.36 5.57 3.91
CA TRP A 114 10.89 5.68 2.53
C TRP A 114 9.36 5.67 2.50
N SER A 115 8.76 6.44 1.60
CA SER A 115 7.30 6.38 1.38
C SER A 115 6.88 4.98 0.91
N GLY A 116 5.73 4.50 1.38
CA GLY A 116 5.24 3.14 1.11
C GLY A 116 5.75 2.06 2.07
N PHE A 117 6.62 2.40 3.04
CA PHE A 117 7.07 1.49 4.10
C PHE A 117 6.36 1.81 5.43
N LEU A 118 6.04 0.77 6.20
CA LEU A 118 5.20 0.87 7.41
C LEU A 118 5.97 1.10 8.72
N GLY A 119 7.29 0.95 8.71
CA GLY A 119 8.10 1.12 9.92
C GLY A 119 7.90 2.49 10.53
N LEU A 120 7.91 2.59 11.86
CA LEU A 120 7.58 3.83 12.57
C LEU A 120 8.34 5.08 12.06
N ASN A 121 9.61 4.92 11.68
CA ASN A 121 10.41 6.01 11.10
C ASN A 121 9.87 6.47 9.74
N SER A 122 9.61 5.52 8.83
CA SER A 122 9.00 5.80 7.53
C SER A 122 7.62 6.42 7.70
N LEU A 123 6.76 5.83 8.53
CA LEU A 123 5.41 6.32 8.76
C LEU A 123 5.39 7.71 9.39
N ALA A 124 6.29 8.00 10.34
CA ALA A 124 6.40 9.34 10.93
C ALA A 124 6.80 10.39 9.89
N LEU A 125 7.73 10.06 8.98
CA LEU A 125 8.12 10.94 7.88
C LEU A 125 6.97 11.18 6.90
N THR A 126 6.25 10.11 6.54
CA THR A 126 5.34 10.13 5.38
C THR A 126 3.87 10.12 5.76
N VAL A 127 3.50 10.42 7.02
CA VAL A 127 2.11 10.28 7.50
C VAL A 127 1.10 11.08 6.67
N ALA A 128 1.52 12.21 6.07
CA ALA A 128 0.70 13.06 5.21
C ALA A 128 0.87 12.77 3.71
N TYR A 129 1.72 11.80 3.33
CA TYR A 129 2.03 11.53 1.92
C TYR A 129 0.96 10.62 1.30
N PRO A 130 0.76 10.70 -0.03
CA PRO A 130 -0.17 9.81 -0.75
C PRO A 130 0.08 8.32 -0.51
N SER A 131 1.32 7.92 -0.21
CA SER A 131 1.67 6.52 0.04
C SER A 131 0.92 5.89 1.22
N VAL A 132 0.58 6.66 2.26
CA VAL A 132 -0.15 6.14 3.43
C VAL A 132 -1.61 5.88 3.09
N PHE A 133 -2.23 6.79 2.35
CA PHE A 133 -3.56 6.57 1.76
C PHE A 133 -3.55 5.33 0.85
N ALA A 134 -2.62 5.29 -0.11
CA ALA A 134 -2.50 4.21 -1.08
C ALA A 134 -2.32 2.84 -0.39
N LEU A 135 -1.55 2.79 0.70
CA LEU A 135 -1.30 1.56 1.44
C LEU A 135 -2.52 1.12 2.25
N GLY A 136 -3.22 2.05 2.90
CA GLY A 136 -4.49 1.73 3.55
C GLY A 136 -5.54 1.23 2.57
N ALA A 137 -5.66 1.88 1.41
CA ALA A 137 -6.50 1.45 0.30
C ALA A 137 -6.09 0.05 -0.21
N ALA A 138 -4.80 -0.25 -0.32
CA ALA A 138 -4.31 -1.57 -0.72
C ALA A 138 -4.72 -2.68 0.26
N PHE A 139 -4.61 -2.45 1.57
CA PHE A 139 -5.10 -3.43 2.55
C PHE A 139 -6.62 -3.66 2.46
N HIS A 140 -7.41 -2.60 2.23
CA HIS A 140 -8.85 -2.74 1.98
C HIS A 140 -9.11 -3.50 0.67
N LEU A 141 -8.37 -3.22 -0.40
CA LEU A 141 -8.44 -3.94 -1.67
C LEU A 141 -8.21 -5.44 -1.47
N TRP A 142 -7.13 -5.84 -0.78
CA TRP A 142 -6.85 -7.25 -0.51
C TRP A 142 -7.90 -7.91 0.39
N ALA A 143 -8.40 -7.21 1.41
CA ALA A 143 -9.44 -7.72 2.29
C ALA A 143 -10.77 -7.94 1.56
N LEU A 144 -11.21 -6.95 0.77
CA LEU A 144 -12.44 -7.02 -0.01
C LEU A 144 -12.34 -8.09 -1.10
N LEU A 145 -11.20 -8.16 -1.80
CA LEU A 145 -10.93 -9.18 -2.81
C LEU A 145 -10.98 -10.59 -2.20
N THR A 146 -10.32 -10.79 -1.06
CA THR A 146 -10.31 -12.10 -0.39
C THR A 146 -11.72 -12.55 -0.03
N ARG A 147 -12.55 -11.65 0.51
CA ARG A 147 -13.95 -11.96 0.86
C ARG A 147 -14.80 -12.25 -0.38
N ALA A 148 -14.65 -11.44 -1.43
CA ALA A 148 -15.35 -11.63 -2.70
C ALA A 148 -15.02 -12.98 -3.35
N LEU A 149 -13.76 -13.42 -3.28
CA LEU A 149 -13.33 -14.70 -3.86
C LEU A 149 -13.70 -15.92 -3.00
N ARG A 150 -13.89 -15.76 -1.68
CA ARG A 150 -14.36 -16.84 -0.79
C ARG A 150 -15.87 -17.07 -0.83
N GLY A 151 -16.60 -16.30 -1.64
CA GLY A 151 -18.04 -16.50 -1.81
C GLY A 151 -18.88 -16.09 -0.60
N GLU A 152 -18.38 -15.22 0.29
CA GLU A 152 -19.26 -14.57 1.27
C GLU A 152 -20.38 -13.83 0.50
N PRO A 153 -21.65 -13.96 0.92
CA PRO A 153 -22.77 -13.37 0.19
C PRO A 153 -22.66 -11.85 0.25
N ALA A 154 -22.01 -11.28 -0.76
CA ALA A 154 -22.31 -9.91 -1.15
C ALA A 154 -23.77 -9.95 -1.58
N GLY A 155 -24.64 -9.20 -0.89
CA GLY A 155 -26.04 -9.06 -1.27
C GLY A 155 -26.21 -8.44 -2.68
N PRO A 156 -27.27 -7.67 -2.97
CA PRO A 156 -27.48 -7.07 -4.29
C PRO A 156 -26.30 -6.20 -4.83
N VAL A 157 -25.31 -5.90 -3.99
CA VAL A 157 -24.04 -5.21 -4.29
C VAL A 157 -23.00 -6.11 -5.00
N GLY A 158 -23.15 -7.44 -4.98
CA GLY A 158 -22.11 -8.41 -5.37
C GLY A 158 -21.63 -8.37 -6.83
N TRP A 159 -22.42 -7.81 -7.75
CA TRP A 159 -22.03 -7.65 -9.15
C TRP A 159 -21.10 -6.45 -9.38
N ALA A 160 -21.25 -5.39 -8.58
CA ALA A 160 -20.46 -4.17 -8.69
C ALA A 160 -19.13 -4.23 -7.91
N VAL A 161 -18.98 -5.19 -6.97
CA VAL A 161 -17.79 -5.29 -6.11
C VAL A 161 -16.52 -5.45 -6.96
N LEU A 162 -16.45 -6.45 -7.85
CA LEU A 162 -15.21 -6.73 -8.60
C LEU A 162 -14.81 -5.60 -9.58
N PRO A 163 -15.74 -5.00 -10.35
CA PRO A 163 -15.44 -3.78 -11.10
C PRO A 163 -14.96 -2.62 -10.20
N GLY A 164 -15.62 -2.40 -9.06
CA GLY A 164 -15.22 -1.37 -8.09
C GLY A 164 -13.82 -1.59 -7.51
N LEU A 165 -13.39 -2.84 -7.33
CA LEU A 165 -12.01 -3.16 -6.93
C LEU A 165 -10.99 -2.78 -8.01
N GLY A 166 -11.36 -2.84 -9.28
CA GLY A 166 -10.54 -2.36 -10.40
C GLY A 166 -10.34 -0.85 -10.37
N VAL A 167 -11.40 -0.09 -10.09
CA VAL A 167 -11.31 1.37 -9.90
C VAL A 167 -10.46 1.71 -8.68
N LEU A 168 -10.65 1.00 -7.55
CA LEU A 168 -9.82 1.19 -6.36
C LEU A 168 -8.34 0.89 -6.64
N TRP A 169 -8.04 -0.16 -7.40
CA TRP A 169 -6.69 -0.48 -7.84
C TRP A 169 -6.07 0.64 -8.69
N ALA A 170 -6.84 1.21 -9.63
CA ALA A 170 -6.40 2.36 -10.42
C ALA A 170 -6.14 3.60 -9.55
N VAL A 171 -7.01 3.89 -8.58
CA VAL A 171 -6.82 4.99 -7.62
C VAL A 171 -5.53 4.83 -6.81
N ILE A 172 -5.20 3.61 -6.40
CA ILE A 172 -3.95 3.32 -5.69
C ILE A 172 -2.74 3.60 -6.60
N LEU A 173 -2.76 3.10 -7.83
CA LEU A 173 -1.69 3.31 -8.81
C LEU A 173 -1.48 4.79 -9.15
N LEU A 174 -2.56 5.54 -9.37
CA LEU A 174 -2.49 6.97 -9.64
C LEU A 174 -2.04 7.78 -8.43
N SER A 175 -2.28 7.30 -7.21
CA SER A 175 -1.91 7.98 -5.96
C SER A 175 -0.49 7.72 -5.54
N HIS A 176 -0.01 6.48 -5.72
CA HIS A 176 1.38 6.14 -5.42
C HIS A 176 1.77 4.88 -6.18
N GLN A 177 2.46 5.05 -7.30
CA GLN A 177 2.78 4.03 -8.31
C GLN A 177 3.48 2.82 -7.67
N PHE A 178 4.48 3.05 -6.82
CA PHE A 178 5.21 1.99 -6.12
C PHE A 178 4.30 1.17 -5.19
N THR A 179 3.40 1.83 -4.45
CA THR A 179 2.40 1.11 -3.63
C THR A 179 1.40 0.39 -4.51
N GLY A 180 1.07 0.93 -5.69
CA GLY A 180 0.25 0.26 -6.69
C GLY A 180 0.88 -1.04 -7.21
N VAL A 181 2.20 -1.09 -7.41
CA VAL A 181 2.91 -2.35 -7.72
C VAL A 181 2.73 -3.34 -6.57
N VAL A 182 2.97 -2.93 -5.34
CA VAL A 182 2.76 -3.79 -4.15
C VAL A 182 1.31 -4.28 -4.05
N ALA A 183 0.34 -3.40 -4.28
CA ALA A 183 -1.09 -3.71 -4.32
C ALA A 183 -1.39 -4.78 -5.38
N THR A 184 -0.81 -4.64 -6.57
CA THR A 184 -0.96 -5.58 -7.70
C THR A 184 -0.42 -6.96 -7.34
N LEU A 185 0.78 -7.04 -6.75
CA LEU A 185 1.35 -8.32 -6.30
C LEU A 185 0.48 -9.01 -5.24
N GLY A 186 -0.09 -8.24 -4.31
CA GLY A 186 -1.02 -8.78 -3.31
C GLY A 186 -2.37 -9.22 -3.90
N VAL A 187 -2.85 -8.57 -4.96
CA VAL A 187 -4.02 -9.01 -5.74
C VAL A 187 -3.72 -10.35 -6.40
N LEU A 188 -2.60 -10.47 -7.12
CA LEU A 188 -2.17 -11.72 -7.77
C LEU A 188 -2.06 -12.86 -6.76
N ALA A 189 -1.41 -12.62 -5.62
CA ALA A 189 -1.27 -13.61 -4.57
C ALA A 189 -2.62 -14.04 -3.97
N THR A 190 -3.54 -13.09 -3.77
CA THR A 190 -4.91 -13.38 -3.31
C THR A 190 -5.67 -14.24 -4.32
N VAL A 191 -5.56 -13.94 -5.62
CA VAL A 191 -6.21 -14.71 -6.70
C VAL A 191 -5.67 -16.13 -6.77
N VAL A 192 -4.34 -16.29 -6.70
CA VAL A 192 -3.68 -17.60 -6.68
C VAL A 192 -4.10 -18.41 -5.46
N GLY A 193 -4.08 -17.81 -4.27
CA GLY A 193 -4.43 -18.50 -3.02
C GLY A 193 -5.90 -18.87 -2.92
N ALA A 194 -6.79 -18.03 -3.46
CA ALA A 194 -8.22 -18.31 -3.55
C ALA A 194 -8.55 -19.38 -4.60
N ARG A 195 -7.59 -19.79 -5.45
CA ARG A 195 -7.81 -20.77 -6.53
C ARG A 195 -9.00 -20.37 -7.41
N ALA A 196 -9.05 -19.09 -7.77
CA ALA A 196 -10.21 -18.47 -8.39
C ALA A 196 -10.65 -19.23 -9.66
N GLY A 197 -11.92 -19.64 -9.71
CA GLY A 197 -12.49 -20.30 -10.88
C GLY A 197 -12.69 -19.35 -12.08
N ARG A 198 -12.95 -19.91 -13.26
CA ARG A 198 -13.08 -19.17 -14.54
C ARG A 198 -14.01 -17.96 -14.46
N ARG A 199 -15.18 -18.10 -13.83
CA ARG A 199 -16.16 -17.00 -13.69
C ARG A 199 -15.60 -15.83 -12.86
N SER A 200 -14.90 -16.11 -11.78
CA SER A 200 -14.25 -15.09 -10.94
C SER A 200 -13.12 -14.42 -11.71
N LEU A 201 -12.32 -15.18 -12.46
CA LEU A 201 -11.26 -14.64 -13.32
C LEU A 201 -11.80 -13.72 -14.41
N LEU A 202 -12.90 -14.07 -15.07
CA LEU A 202 -13.54 -13.21 -16.07
C LEU A 202 -14.01 -11.87 -15.47
N ARG A 203 -14.64 -11.92 -14.28
CA ARG A 203 -15.08 -10.70 -13.58
C ARG A 203 -13.93 -9.86 -13.09
N LEU A 204 -12.85 -10.48 -12.61
CA LEU A 204 -11.61 -9.79 -12.26
C LEU A 204 -10.98 -9.15 -13.50
N GLY A 205 -10.99 -9.84 -14.65
CA GLY A 205 -10.56 -9.29 -15.92
C GLY A 205 -11.36 -8.04 -16.31
N ALA A 206 -12.68 -8.08 -16.21
CA ALA A 206 -13.53 -6.91 -16.45
C ALA A 206 -13.21 -5.74 -15.50
N GLY A 207 -12.97 -6.02 -14.21
CA GLY A 207 -12.53 -5.00 -13.26
C GLY A 207 -11.15 -4.44 -13.58
N ALA A 208 -10.20 -5.29 -13.98
CA ALA A 208 -8.87 -4.85 -14.41
C ALA A 208 -8.94 -3.95 -15.66
N VAL A 209 -9.78 -4.30 -16.65
CA VAL A 209 -10.03 -3.46 -17.83
C VAL A 209 -10.59 -2.11 -17.41
N LEU A 210 -11.59 -2.07 -16.53
CA LEU A 210 -12.12 -0.81 -16.02
C LEU A 210 -11.05 0.03 -15.30
N GLY A 211 -10.21 -0.62 -14.48
CA GLY A 211 -9.07 0.04 -13.84
C GLY A 211 -8.09 0.64 -14.87
N VAL A 212 -7.73 -0.12 -15.90
CA VAL A 212 -6.87 0.35 -17.01
C VAL A 212 -7.49 1.54 -17.73
N VAL A 213 -8.80 1.52 -17.99
CA VAL A 213 -9.51 2.67 -18.58
C VAL A 213 -9.38 3.89 -17.67
N VAL A 214 -9.58 3.75 -16.36
CA VAL A 214 -9.40 4.86 -15.39
C VAL A 214 -7.98 5.42 -15.42
N LEU A 215 -6.95 4.56 -15.53
CA LEU A 215 -5.56 5.00 -15.68
C LEU A 215 -5.35 5.78 -16.99
N ALA A 216 -5.91 5.29 -18.09
CA ALA A 216 -5.74 5.86 -19.43
C ALA A 216 -6.43 7.23 -19.58
N VAL A 217 -7.56 7.43 -18.92
CA VAL A 217 -8.35 8.67 -19.01
C VAL A 217 -8.04 9.68 -17.89
N TRP A 218 -7.01 9.42 -17.07
CA TRP A 218 -6.64 10.34 -16.00
C TRP A 218 -6.12 11.66 -16.59
N PRO A 219 -6.76 12.82 -16.30
CA PRO A 219 -6.58 14.01 -17.13
C PRO A 219 -5.32 14.83 -16.80
N TYR A 220 -4.63 14.53 -15.69
CA TYR A 220 -3.54 15.38 -15.19
C TYR A 220 -2.15 14.98 -15.70
N TYR A 221 -1.97 13.72 -16.10
CA TYR A 221 -0.73 13.19 -16.66
C TYR A 221 -0.99 11.86 -17.36
N ASP A 222 -0.18 11.53 -18.36
CA ASP A 222 -0.19 10.21 -18.97
C ASP A 222 0.46 9.18 -18.01
N PHE A 223 -0.37 8.29 -17.46
CA PHE A 223 0.09 7.26 -16.55
C PHE A 223 1.06 6.27 -17.21
N PHE A 224 0.82 5.91 -18.47
CA PHE A 224 1.63 4.90 -19.16
C PHE A 224 2.96 5.45 -19.62
N ALA A 225 3.07 6.76 -19.86
CA ALA A 225 4.35 7.43 -20.10
C ALA A 225 5.35 7.24 -18.94
N LEU A 226 4.87 7.01 -17.71
CA LEU A 226 5.74 6.74 -16.55
C LEU A 226 6.54 5.44 -16.67
N LEU A 227 6.08 4.46 -17.48
CA LEU A 227 6.80 3.20 -17.68
C LEU A 227 8.12 3.39 -18.44
N GLY A 228 8.23 4.46 -19.23
CA GLY A 228 9.44 4.82 -19.97
C GLY A 228 10.29 5.90 -19.29
N ALA A 229 9.85 6.41 -18.13
CA ALA A 229 10.56 7.47 -17.42
C ALA A 229 11.82 6.91 -16.73
N GLY A 230 13.00 7.19 -17.31
CA GLY A 230 14.30 6.78 -16.78
C GLY A 230 14.97 7.82 -15.88
N GLY A 231 16.20 7.52 -15.45
CA GLY A 231 17.09 8.50 -14.80
C GLY A 231 16.93 8.67 -13.28
N LEU A 232 15.99 7.95 -12.66
CA LEU A 232 15.74 8.00 -11.21
C LEU A 232 16.14 6.71 -10.49
N ASP A 233 16.81 5.75 -11.12
CA ASP A 233 17.16 4.49 -10.45
C ASP A 233 18.19 4.71 -9.32
N GLU A 234 19.20 5.56 -9.50
CA GLU A 234 20.29 5.71 -8.53
C GLU A 234 19.83 6.21 -7.15
N ILE A 235 18.80 7.06 -7.08
CA ILE A 235 18.24 7.51 -5.79
C ILE A 235 17.68 6.34 -4.97
N HIS A 236 17.36 5.22 -5.62
CA HIS A 236 16.80 4.02 -5.01
C HIS A 236 17.87 2.99 -4.62
N ARG A 237 19.14 3.14 -5.04
CA ARG A 237 20.24 2.24 -4.66
C ARG A 237 20.32 1.97 -3.14
N PRO A 238 20.06 2.95 -2.24
CA PRO A 238 20.05 2.68 -0.81
C PRO A 238 19.08 1.58 -0.37
N LEU A 239 18.00 1.28 -1.12
CA LEU A 239 17.06 0.18 -0.78
C LEU A 239 17.73 -1.20 -0.77
N TYR A 240 18.88 -1.35 -1.43
CA TYR A 240 19.64 -2.60 -1.55
C TYR A 240 20.81 -2.71 -0.57
N GLN A 241 21.03 -1.69 0.25
CA GLN A 241 22.17 -1.61 1.15
C GLN A 241 21.76 -1.93 2.59
N HIS A 242 22.70 -2.45 3.37
CA HIS A 242 22.53 -2.73 4.80
C HIS A 242 21.27 -3.56 5.13
N LEU A 243 20.91 -4.50 4.23
CA LEU A 243 19.65 -5.25 4.30
C LEU A 243 19.47 -5.97 5.64
N PHE A 244 20.52 -6.63 6.13
CA PHE A 244 20.44 -7.38 7.37
C PHE A 244 20.07 -6.46 8.56
N VAL A 245 20.82 -5.39 8.79
CA VAL A 245 20.57 -4.48 9.92
C VAL A 245 19.25 -3.70 9.79
N ARG A 246 18.71 -3.56 8.57
CA ARG A 246 17.41 -2.89 8.33
C ARG A 246 16.19 -3.81 8.41
N PHE A 247 16.38 -5.12 8.23
CA PHE A 247 15.25 -6.07 8.10
C PHE A 247 15.41 -7.38 8.89
N CYS A 248 16.42 -7.53 9.75
CA CYS A 248 16.70 -8.80 10.44
C CYS A 248 15.53 -9.35 11.26
N LEU A 249 14.69 -8.52 11.89
CA LEU A 249 13.55 -9.01 12.68
C LEU A 249 12.43 -9.58 11.79
N VAL A 250 12.37 -9.19 10.51
CA VAL A 250 11.42 -9.75 9.53
C VAL A 250 11.65 -11.25 9.33
N LEU A 251 12.84 -11.77 9.64
CA LEU A 251 13.14 -13.21 9.58
C LEU A 251 12.19 -14.05 10.46
N VAL A 252 11.67 -13.49 11.55
CA VAL A 252 10.61 -14.13 12.36
C VAL A 252 9.35 -14.37 11.51
N GLY A 253 8.98 -13.39 10.69
CA GLY A 253 7.90 -13.51 9.71
C GLY A 253 8.20 -14.50 8.60
N VAL A 254 9.44 -14.59 8.13
CA VAL A 254 9.85 -15.59 7.13
C VAL A 254 9.74 -17.01 7.70
N ALA A 255 10.11 -17.23 8.97
CA ALA A 255 9.88 -18.50 9.64
C ALA A 255 8.38 -18.85 9.73
N ALA A 256 7.52 -17.87 10.06
CA ALA A 256 6.07 -18.05 10.06
C ALA A 256 5.54 -18.40 8.65
N LEU A 257 6.05 -17.76 7.59
CA LEU A 257 5.71 -18.10 6.20
C LEU A 257 6.13 -19.53 5.85
N ALA A 258 7.29 -20.02 6.30
CA ALA A 258 7.71 -21.39 6.07
C ALA A 258 6.75 -22.40 6.71
N VAL A 259 6.25 -22.11 7.92
CA VAL A 259 5.21 -22.93 8.58
C VAL A 259 3.92 -22.93 7.75
N ARG A 260 3.49 -21.78 7.24
CA ARG A 260 2.31 -21.68 6.38
C ARG A 260 2.48 -22.43 5.06
N ALA A 261 3.64 -22.30 4.42
CA ALA A 261 3.95 -22.96 3.15
C ALA A 261 3.92 -24.50 3.25
N ARG A 262 4.28 -25.05 4.41
CA ARG A 262 4.14 -26.49 4.70
C ARG A 262 2.68 -26.94 4.77
N ARG A 263 1.76 -26.05 5.17
CA ARG A 263 0.32 -26.33 5.27
C ARG A 263 -0.41 -26.10 3.94
N ASP A 264 -0.08 -25.00 3.24
CA ASP A 264 -0.59 -24.70 1.91
C ASP A 264 0.50 -23.99 1.08
N ARG A 265 0.99 -24.66 0.03
CA ARG A 265 1.98 -24.07 -0.89
C ARG A 265 1.43 -22.87 -1.68
N ARG A 266 0.11 -22.74 -1.79
CA ARG A 266 -0.57 -21.60 -2.41
C ARG A 266 -1.10 -20.61 -1.38
N ASP A 267 -0.62 -20.67 -0.12
CA ASP A 267 -1.00 -19.68 0.88
C ASP A 267 -0.76 -18.25 0.34
N PRO A 268 -1.76 -17.35 0.41
CA PRO A 268 -1.66 -16.05 -0.22
C PRO A 268 -0.52 -15.19 0.35
N LEU A 269 -0.15 -15.34 1.63
CA LEU A 269 0.99 -14.59 2.18
C LEU A 269 2.31 -15.14 1.64
N VAL A 270 2.43 -16.45 1.47
CA VAL A 270 3.62 -17.09 0.88
C VAL A 270 3.80 -16.65 -0.57
N VAL A 271 2.74 -16.71 -1.38
CA VAL A 271 2.80 -16.28 -2.78
C VAL A 271 3.13 -14.79 -2.87
N PHE A 272 2.52 -13.95 -2.02
CA PHE A 272 2.78 -12.52 -2.00
C PHE A 272 4.25 -12.24 -1.66
N PHE A 273 4.78 -12.91 -0.64
CA PHE A 273 6.19 -12.80 -0.26
C PHE A 273 7.12 -13.15 -1.40
N LEU A 274 6.87 -14.29 -2.07
CA LEU A 274 7.72 -14.76 -3.17
C LEU A 274 7.68 -13.81 -4.37
N LEU A 275 6.51 -13.31 -4.76
CA LEU A 275 6.38 -12.32 -5.82
C LEU A 275 7.17 -11.04 -5.50
N GLY A 276 7.03 -10.52 -4.28
CA GLY A 276 7.77 -9.35 -3.83
C GLY A 276 9.29 -9.59 -3.80
N ALA A 277 9.72 -10.74 -3.29
CA ALA A 277 11.13 -11.12 -3.23
C ALA A 277 11.75 -11.25 -4.63
N VAL A 278 11.03 -11.83 -5.59
CA VAL A 278 11.48 -11.94 -6.98
C VAL A 278 11.65 -10.57 -7.62
N VAL A 279 10.65 -9.68 -7.51
CA VAL A 279 10.75 -8.32 -8.07
C VAL A 279 11.91 -7.55 -7.43
N PHE A 280 12.02 -7.61 -6.10
CA PHE A 280 13.13 -6.97 -5.38
C PHE A 280 14.49 -7.49 -5.85
N ALA A 281 14.69 -8.80 -5.86
CA ALA A 281 15.95 -9.43 -6.26
C ALA A 281 16.31 -9.12 -7.72
N ALA A 282 15.33 -9.20 -8.64
CA ALA A 282 15.53 -8.87 -10.04
C ALA A 282 16.01 -7.42 -10.21
N GLY A 283 15.43 -6.46 -9.48
CA GLY A 283 15.89 -5.06 -9.50
C GLY A 283 17.34 -4.88 -9.06
N GLY A 284 17.74 -5.59 -8.00
CA GLY A 284 19.12 -5.53 -7.51
C GLY A 284 20.14 -6.16 -8.48
N LEU A 285 19.77 -7.28 -9.10
CA LEU A 285 20.63 -8.01 -10.04
C LEU A 285 20.76 -7.32 -11.40
N THR A 286 19.73 -6.57 -11.82
CA THR A 286 19.70 -5.88 -13.12
C THR A 286 20.12 -4.41 -13.05
N GLY A 287 20.30 -3.86 -11.84
CA GLY A 287 20.59 -2.44 -11.64
C GLY A 287 19.36 -1.53 -11.68
N HIS A 288 18.16 -2.07 -11.88
CA HIS A 288 16.89 -1.33 -11.79
C HIS A 288 16.48 -1.10 -10.33
N TYR A 289 17.24 -0.24 -9.63
CA TYR A 289 17.08 -0.06 -8.18
C TYR A 289 15.71 0.50 -7.77
N SER A 290 14.98 1.18 -8.66
CA SER A 290 13.59 1.61 -8.38
C SER A 290 12.66 0.43 -8.05
N TRP A 291 12.95 -0.78 -8.51
CA TRP A 291 12.17 -1.98 -8.16
C TRP A 291 12.32 -2.35 -6.68
N GLY A 292 13.35 -1.82 -6.01
CA GLY A 292 13.52 -1.91 -4.56
C GLY A 292 12.32 -1.35 -3.79
N ARG A 293 11.56 -0.46 -4.41
CA ARG A 293 10.32 0.12 -3.87
C ARG A 293 9.17 -0.89 -3.78
N ALA A 294 9.28 -2.04 -4.45
CA ALA A 294 8.36 -3.16 -4.29
C ALA A 294 8.67 -4.04 -3.07
N LEU A 295 9.76 -3.80 -2.33
CA LEU A 295 10.13 -4.56 -1.12
C LEU A 295 8.99 -4.73 -0.09
N PRO A 296 8.07 -3.76 0.14
CA PRO A 296 6.93 -3.98 1.01
C PRO A 296 6.06 -5.19 0.65
N ALA A 297 6.06 -5.63 -0.63
CA ALA A 297 5.39 -6.86 -1.05
C ALA A 297 6.01 -8.14 -0.45
N ALA A 298 7.27 -8.11 -0.01
CA ALA A 298 7.87 -9.16 0.79
C ALA A 298 7.67 -8.92 2.29
N LEU A 299 7.83 -7.68 2.76
CA LEU A 299 7.77 -7.37 4.19
C LEU A 299 6.37 -7.57 4.80
N ILE A 300 5.34 -7.03 4.15
CA ILE A 300 3.94 -7.08 4.63
C ILE A 300 3.48 -8.51 4.86
N PRO A 301 3.60 -9.47 3.91
CA PRO A 301 3.16 -10.83 4.15
C PRO A 301 3.97 -11.55 5.24
N ALA A 302 5.28 -11.31 5.35
CA ALA A 302 6.10 -11.88 6.42
C ALA A 302 5.65 -11.38 7.80
N GLN A 303 5.47 -10.06 7.95
CA GLN A 303 5.01 -9.44 9.20
C GLN A 303 3.59 -9.87 9.56
N THR A 304 2.71 -9.98 8.57
CA THR A 304 1.33 -10.46 8.77
C THR A 304 1.30 -11.93 9.15
N ALA A 305 2.15 -12.76 8.56
CA ALA A 305 2.27 -14.17 8.92
C ALA A 305 2.73 -14.35 10.37
N ALA A 306 3.75 -13.60 10.81
CA ALA A 306 4.17 -13.59 12.21
C ALA A 306 3.01 -13.28 13.17
N ALA A 307 2.24 -12.23 12.88
CA ALA A 307 1.10 -11.83 13.69
C ALA A 307 0.01 -12.91 13.78
N VAL A 308 -0.33 -13.54 12.65
CA VAL A 308 -1.38 -14.57 12.57
C VAL A 308 -0.95 -15.83 13.30
N GLU A 309 0.28 -16.31 13.11
CA GLU A 309 0.77 -17.50 13.80
C GLU A 309 0.92 -17.27 15.31
N ALA A 310 1.41 -16.10 15.74
CA ALA A 310 1.49 -15.73 17.15
C ALA A 310 0.10 -15.67 17.83
N ALA A 311 -0.91 -15.10 17.15
CA ALA A 311 -2.29 -15.11 17.62
C ALA A 311 -2.88 -16.55 17.71
N GLY A 312 -2.37 -17.46 16.87
CA GLY A 312 -2.66 -18.89 16.90
C GLY A 312 -2.15 -19.56 18.18
N ALA A 313 -0.85 -19.39 18.46
CA ALA A 313 -0.11 -20.03 19.55
C ALA A 313 -0.58 -19.60 20.95
N ALA A 314 -0.92 -18.32 21.15
CA ALA A 314 -1.33 -17.79 22.46
C ALA A 314 -2.58 -18.47 23.05
N ARG A 315 -3.46 -19.05 22.22
CA ARG A 315 -4.64 -19.83 22.68
C ARG A 315 -4.29 -21.27 23.05
N GLY A 316 -3.31 -21.88 22.37
CA GLY A 316 -2.84 -23.23 22.69
C GLY A 316 -2.20 -23.28 24.08
N ALA A 317 -1.37 -22.28 24.39
CA ALA A 317 -0.78 -22.13 25.73
C ALA A 317 -1.85 -21.95 26.82
N ARG A 318 -2.90 -21.16 26.59
CA ARG A 318 -4.00 -20.97 27.56
C ARG A 318 -4.86 -22.22 27.79
N ARG A 319 -4.92 -23.15 26.83
CA ARG A 319 -5.67 -24.42 26.99
C ARG A 319 -4.87 -25.49 27.73
N ASN A 320 -3.55 -25.41 27.74
CA ASN A 320 -2.69 -26.37 28.42
C ASN A 320 -2.40 -25.99 29.89
N VAL A 321 -2.94 -24.85 30.35
CA VAL A 321 -2.73 -24.30 31.71
C VAL A 321 -4.06 -24.26 32.50
N SER A 322 -5.16 -24.76 31.91
CA SER A 322 -6.48 -24.90 32.52
C SER A 322 -6.83 -26.37 32.66
#